data_AF-A0A9D4JSG2-F1
#
_entry.id   AF-A0A9D4JSG2-F1
#
_cell.length_a   1.000
_cell.length_b   1.000
_cell.length_c   1.000
_cell.angle_alpha   90.00
_cell.angle_beta   90.00
_cell.angle_gamma   90.00
#
_symmetry.space_group_name_H-M   'P 1'
#
loop_
_entity.id
_entity.type
_entity.pdbx_description
1 polymer ?
#
loop_
_entity_poly.entity_id
_entity_poly.type
_entity_poly.pdbx_seq_one_letter_code
_entity_poly.pdbx_strand_id
1 'polypeptide(L)'
;MPHSCRFTDCRGCLLLVPHSCRYTDCRVCLLLDLTLVGTQTAGFVYCWCLTLVGTQTAGFVYCWCLSLVGTQTAGFVYCWCLTLVGTQAAGFVYCWCLTLVGTQTAGFVYCLCLTLVGTQTAGFVYCLCLTLVGTQTTGFVYCWCLTLVGIQTAGFVYCWCLTLVGTQTAGFVYCWCLTLVGTQTAGFVYCWCLTLVGTQTAGFVYCWCLTLVGTQTAVFVYCWCLTLVGTQTAVFVYCWCLTLVGTQTAVFVYCWCLTLVGTQTAGFVYCWCPTLVGTQTAGFVYCWCLTLVGTQTAVFVYCWCLTLVGTQTAGFVYCWCLTLVDTQTAGFVYCWCLTLVGTQTAGFVYCWCLTLVGTQTAGFVYCWCLTLVGTQTAGFVYCWCLTLVGTQTAGFVYCWCLTLVGTQTAGFVYCWCLTLVGTQTAGFVYCWCLTLVGTQTAGFVYCWCLTLVGTQTARFVYCWCLTLVSTQTAGFVYCWCLTLVGTQTAGFVHCWCLTLVGTQTAGFVYCWCLTLVGTQTAGFVYCWCLTLVGTQTAGFVYCWCLTLVGTQTAGFVYCWCLTLVGTQTAGFVYCWCLTLVGTQTAGFVYC
;
A
#
# COMPACT_ATOMS: atom_id res chain seq x y z
N MET A 1 78.18 -49.70 3.17
CA MET A 1 78.87 -48.47 2.69
C MET A 1 78.18 -48.03 1.40
N PRO A 2 77.51 -46.87 1.36
CA PRO A 2 76.91 -46.39 0.11
C PRO A 2 78.01 -45.73 -0.74
N HIS A 3 78.20 -46.20 -1.98
CA HIS A 3 79.01 -45.48 -2.95
C HIS A 3 78.30 -44.18 -3.33
N SER A 4 78.79 -43.07 -2.79
CA SER A 4 78.46 -41.73 -3.25
C SER A 4 79.25 -41.44 -4.53
N CYS A 5 78.64 -41.63 -5.70
CA CYS A 5 79.12 -40.95 -6.90
C CYS A 5 78.71 -39.48 -6.79
N ARG A 6 79.69 -38.58 -6.90
CA ARG A 6 79.52 -37.13 -6.92
C ARG A 6 80.07 -36.67 -8.27
N PHE A 7 79.18 -36.39 -9.22
CA PHE A 7 79.56 -35.79 -10.50
C PHE A 7 79.36 -34.28 -10.42
N THR A 8 80.46 -33.53 -10.50
CA THR A 8 80.49 -32.08 -10.67
C THR A 8 80.74 -31.78 -12.14
N ASP A 9 79.76 -31.11 -12.76
CA ASP A 9 79.75 -30.55 -14.13
C ASP A 9 79.79 -31.57 -15.30
N CYS A 10 78.61 -31.95 -15.80
CA CYS A 10 78.45 -32.57 -17.13
C CYS A 10 77.64 -31.68 -18.09
N ARG A 11 78.24 -31.33 -19.24
CA ARG A 11 77.58 -30.70 -20.39
C ARG A 11 77.23 -31.77 -21.45
N GLY A 12 75.93 -32.06 -21.62
CA GLY A 12 75.35 -32.77 -22.76
C GLY A 12 75.54 -34.29 -22.79
N CYS A 13 74.55 -35.07 -22.35
CA CYS A 13 74.46 -36.52 -22.60
C CYS A 13 73.03 -36.97 -22.95
N LEU A 14 72.92 -37.82 -23.98
CA LEU A 14 71.72 -38.62 -24.26
C LEU A 14 71.96 -40.01 -23.64
N LEU A 15 71.21 -40.37 -22.60
CA LEU A 15 71.39 -41.61 -21.84
C LEU A 15 70.09 -42.43 -21.86
N LEU A 16 70.20 -43.73 -22.10
CA LEU A 16 69.09 -44.68 -22.23
C LEU A 16 69.29 -45.83 -21.22
N VAL A 17 69.24 -45.57 -19.90
CA VAL A 17 69.25 -46.64 -18.87
C VAL A 17 68.58 -46.17 -17.56
N PRO A 18 67.74 -47.00 -16.89
CA PRO A 18 67.11 -46.64 -15.61
C PRO A 18 67.99 -47.12 -14.44
N HIS A 19 68.68 -46.22 -13.72
CA HIS A 19 69.13 -46.49 -12.34
C HIS A 19 69.45 -45.20 -11.57
N SER A 20 69.24 -45.26 -10.25
CA SER A 20 69.34 -44.17 -9.28
C SER A 20 70.78 -43.67 -9.06
N CYS A 21 71.05 -42.41 -9.40
CA CYS A 21 72.33 -41.73 -9.21
C CYS A 21 72.19 -40.45 -8.37
N ARG A 22 73.26 -40.02 -7.67
CA ARG A 22 73.39 -38.66 -7.14
C ARG A 22 74.26 -37.83 -8.09
N TYR A 23 73.67 -36.85 -8.77
CA TYR A 23 74.40 -35.88 -9.61
C TYR A 23 74.38 -34.51 -8.93
N THR A 24 75.48 -33.77 -9.00
CA THR A 24 75.62 -32.43 -8.38
C THR A 24 75.80 -31.28 -9.37
N ASP A 25 75.90 -31.50 -10.68
CA ASP A 25 75.70 -30.45 -11.70
C ASP A 25 75.55 -31.08 -13.10
N CYS A 26 74.37 -30.95 -13.71
CA CYS A 26 74.09 -31.52 -15.03
C CYS A 26 73.37 -30.47 -15.90
N ARG A 27 73.99 -30.06 -17.02
CA ARG A 27 73.52 -28.90 -17.79
C ARG A 27 72.61 -29.21 -18.99
N VAL A 28 72.64 -30.43 -19.56
CA VAL A 28 71.68 -30.92 -20.57
C VAL A 28 71.64 -32.46 -20.54
N CYS A 29 70.50 -33.08 -20.29
CA CYS A 29 70.29 -34.53 -20.42
C CYS A 29 69.04 -34.83 -21.26
N LEU A 30 69.09 -35.87 -22.11
CA LEU A 30 67.97 -36.47 -22.82
C LEU A 30 67.82 -37.92 -22.31
N LEU A 31 66.80 -38.20 -21.52
CA LEU A 31 66.65 -39.47 -20.76
C LEU A 31 65.23 -40.04 -20.87
N LEU A 32 65.11 -41.37 -20.98
CA LEU A 32 63.82 -42.06 -21.17
C LEU A 32 63.06 -42.25 -19.85
N ASP A 33 63.68 -42.82 -18.81
CA ASP A 33 63.08 -42.98 -17.47
C ASP A 33 64.15 -42.76 -16.38
N LEU A 34 63.92 -41.85 -15.44
CA LEU A 34 64.90 -41.51 -14.39
C LEU A 34 64.26 -41.31 -13.03
N THR A 35 64.83 -41.93 -11.99
CA THR A 35 64.47 -41.69 -10.59
C THR A 35 65.67 -41.15 -9.79
N LEU A 36 65.56 -39.95 -9.23
CA LEU A 36 66.63 -39.26 -8.50
C LEU A 36 66.21 -38.94 -7.06
N VAL A 37 67.09 -39.19 -6.10
CA VAL A 37 66.81 -38.98 -4.66
C VAL A 37 67.93 -38.17 -4.00
N GLY A 38 67.58 -37.04 -3.37
CA GLY A 38 68.51 -36.24 -2.56
C GLY A 38 69.56 -35.47 -3.37
N THR A 39 69.16 -34.83 -4.47
CA THR A 39 70.06 -34.14 -5.41
C THR A 39 69.81 -32.63 -5.49
N GLN A 40 70.85 -31.89 -5.82
CA GLN A 40 70.77 -30.49 -6.26
C GLN A 40 71.08 -30.45 -7.75
N THR A 41 70.18 -29.91 -8.57
CA THR A 41 70.37 -29.85 -10.02
C THR A 41 70.06 -28.45 -10.55
N ALA A 42 71.02 -27.84 -11.23
CA ALA A 42 70.82 -26.58 -11.95
C ALA A 42 71.05 -26.78 -13.46
N GLY A 43 70.10 -26.38 -14.32
CA GLY A 43 70.30 -26.47 -15.78
C GLY A 43 69.05 -26.78 -16.62
N PHE A 44 69.27 -27.26 -17.85
CA PHE A 44 68.23 -27.71 -18.77
C PHE A 44 68.06 -29.23 -18.68
N VAL A 45 66.84 -29.72 -18.51
CA VAL A 45 66.52 -31.15 -18.45
C VAL A 45 65.48 -31.47 -19.53
N TYR A 46 65.78 -32.43 -20.40
CA TYR A 46 64.83 -32.99 -21.36
C TYR A 46 64.61 -34.46 -21.02
N CYS A 47 63.37 -34.87 -20.77
CA CYS A 47 63.10 -36.24 -20.37
C CYS A 47 61.77 -36.79 -20.87
N TRP A 48 61.65 -38.11 -20.98
CA TRP A 48 60.34 -38.73 -21.17
C TRP A 48 59.64 -38.92 -19.82
N CYS A 49 60.20 -39.65 -18.86
CA CYS A 49 59.68 -39.70 -17.49
C CYS A 49 60.75 -39.43 -16.43
N LEU A 50 60.44 -38.58 -15.46
CA LEU A 50 61.34 -38.21 -14.37
C LEU A 50 60.62 -38.19 -13.03
N THR A 51 61.20 -38.86 -12.03
CA THR A 51 60.74 -38.82 -10.66
C THR A 51 61.86 -38.29 -9.75
N LEU A 52 61.62 -37.21 -8.99
CA LEU A 52 62.58 -36.65 -8.05
C LEU A 52 62.02 -36.68 -6.62
N VAL A 53 62.83 -37.11 -5.67
CA VAL A 53 62.46 -37.15 -4.24
C VAL A 53 63.50 -36.41 -3.39
N GLY A 54 63.07 -35.40 -2.62
CA GLY A 54 63.94 -34.68 -1.68
C GLY A 54 65.01 -33.83 -2.36
N THR A 55 64.68 -33.11 -3.43
CA THR A 55 65.65 -32.43 -4.31
C THR A 55 65.47 -30.92 -4.37
N GLN A 56 66.54 -30.18 -4.68
CA GLN A 56 66.48 -28.77 -5.03
C GLN A 56 66.81 -28.62 -6.52
N THR A 57 65.89 -28.09 -7.32
CA THR A 57 66.07 -27.95 -8.77
C THR A 57 65.90 -26.51 -9.21
N ALA A 58 66.85 -25.96 -9.96
CA ALA A 58 66.75 -24.64 -10.56
C ALA A 58 66.98 -24.69 -12.07
N GLY A 59 66.05 -24.20 -12.90
CA GLY A 59 66.27 -24.11 -14.35
C GLY A 59 65.07 -24.48 -15.21
N PHE A 60 65.35 -25.04 -16.39
CA PHE A 60 64.34 -25.34 -17.41
C PHE A 60 64.15 -26.86 -17.50
N VAL A 61 62.92 -27.34 -17.30
CA VAL A 61 62.58 -28.76 -17.39
C VAL A 61 61.55 -28.95 -18.49
N TYR A 62 61.84 -29.82 -19.45
CA TYR A 62 60.94 -30.23 -20.51
C TYR A 62 60.74 -31.74 -20.41
N CYS A 63 59.55 -32.19 -19.99
CA CYS A 63 59.32 -33.61 -19.74
C CYS A 63 57.94 -34.12 -20.16
N TRP A 64 57.84 -35.35 -20.63
CA TRP A 64 56.51 -35.94 -20.88
C TRP A 64 55.77 -36.20 -19.54
N CYS A 65 56.36 -36.93 -18.60
CA CYS A 65 55.83 -37.10 -17.25
C CYS A 65 56.86 -36.72 -16.19
N LEU A 66 56.46 -35.90 -15.22
CA LEU A 66 57.31 -35.45 -14.13
C LEU A 66 56.60 -35.65 -12.78
N SER A 67 57.26 -36.30 -11.82
CA SER A 67 56.78 -36.44 -10.45
C SER A 67 57.81 -35.93 -9.44
N LEU A 68 57.40 -35.01 -8.58
CA LEU A 68 58.26 -34.35 -7.61
C LEU A 68 57.71 -34.57 -6.20
N VAL A 69 58.51 -35.12 -5.29
CA VAL A 69 58.10 -35.37 -3.90
C VAL A 69 59.08 -34.74 -2.93
N GLY A 70 58.62 -33.81 -2.08
CA GLY A 70 59.47 -33.16 -1.07
C GLY A 70 60.56 -32.26 -1.65
N THR A 71 60.27 -31.54 -2.75
CA THR A 71 61.28 -30.80 -3.53
C THR A 71 61.13 -29.28 -3.43
N GLN A 72 62.22 -28.55 -3.65
CA GLN A 72 62.21 -27.10 -3.89
C GLN A 72 62.59 -26.84 -5.35
N THR A 73 61.68 -26.26 -6.14
CA THR A 73 61.87 -26.06 -7.58
C THR A 73 61.74 -24.59 -7.95
N ALA A 74 62.72 -24.02 -8.66
CA ALA A 74 62.65 -22.68 -9.20
C ALA A 74 62.93 -22.66 -10.72
N GLY A 75 62.05 -22.10 -11.53
CA GLY A 75 62.30 -21.91 -12.96
C GLY A 75 61.12 -22.22 -13.87
N PHE A 76 61.41 -22.75 -15.06
CA PHE A 76 60.43 -23.01 -16.11
C PHE A 76 60.22 -24.50 -16.28
N VAL A 77 58.98 -24.97 -16.14
CA VAL A 77 58.61 -26.38 -16.33
C VAL A 77 57.62 -26.47 -17.48
N TYR A 78 57.97 -27.19 -18.52
CA TYR A 78 57.08 -27.57 -19.61
C TYR A 78 56.86 -29.07 -19.56
N CYS A 79 55.61 -29.52 -19.45
CA CYS A 79 55.35 -30.95 -19.34
C CYS A 79 54.00 -31.42 -19.85
N TRP A 80 53.88 -32.70 -20.20
CA TRP A 80 52.57 -33.26 -20.51
C TRP A 80 51.81 -33.56 -19.20
N CYS A 81 52.38 -34.35 -18.29
CA CYS A 81 51.82 -34.61 -16.97
C CYS A 81 52.80 -34.25 -15.85
N LEU A 82 52.35 -33.49 -14.84
CA LEU A 82 53.14 -33.11 -13.69
C LEU A 82 52.41 -33.40 -12.38
N THR A 83 53.09 -34.10 -11.48
CA THR A 83 52.63 -34.42 -10.13
C THR A 83 53.61 -33.84 -9.12
N LEU A 84 53.14 -33.02 -8.18
CA LEU A 84 53.95 -32.47 -7.09
C LEU A 84 53.32 -32.81 -5.73
N VAL A 85 54.12 -33.36 -4.82
CA VAL A 85 53.68 -33.71 -3.46
C VAL A 85 54.65 -33.10 -2.44
N GLY A 86 54.16 -32.22 -1.56
CA GLY A 86 54.98 -31.64 -0.49
C GLY A 86 56.10 -30.71 -0.99
N THR A 87 55.85 -29.92 -2.04
CA THR A 87 56.88 -29.15 -2.75
C THR A 87 56.74 -27.64 -2.58
N GLN A 88 57.86 -26.91 -2.68
CA GLN A 88 57.88 -25.46 -2.84
C GLN A 88 58.32 -25.12 -4.28
N ALA A 89 57.42 -24.55 -5.08
CA ALA A 89 57.69 -24.22 -6.47
C ALA A 89 57.60 -22.71 -6.73
N ALA A 90 58.56 -22.16 -7.47
CA ALA A 90 58.52 -20.77 -7.93
C ALA A 90 58.84 -20.68 -9.43
N GLY A 91 58.04 -19.94 -10.20
CA GLY A 91 58.32 -19.67 -11.61
C GLY A 91 57.15 -19.97 -12.55
N PHE A 92 57.46 -20.47 -13.74
CA PHE A 92 56.50 -20.65 -14.83
C PHE A 92 56.27 -22.14 -15.08
N VAL A 93 55.02 -22.58 -15.02
CA VAL A 93 54.64 -23.97 -15.31
C VAL A 93 53.69 -23.97 -16.50
N TYR A 94 54.05 -24.68 -17.56
CA TYR A 94 53.19 -24.97 -18.70
C TYR A 94 52.96 -26.47 -18.74
N CYS A 95 51.70 -26.91 -18.69
CA CYS A 95 51.41 -28.33 -18.63
C CYS A 95 50.08 -28.73 -19.27
N TRP A 96 49.93 -30.00 -19.66
CA TRP A 96 48.62 -30.51 -20.07
C TRP A 96 47.80 -30.88 -18.84
N CYS A 97 48.32 -31.75 -17.97
CA CYS A 97 47.71 -32.11 -16.70
C CYS A 97 48.67 -31.86 -15.53
N LEU A 98 48.18 -31.18 -14.50
CA LEU A 98 48.96 -30.87 -13.31
C LEU A 98 48.18 -31.18 -12.03
N THR A 99 48.82 -31.94 -11.15
CA THR A 99 48.28 -32.31 -9.84
C THR A 99 49.25 -31.88 -8.74
N LEU A 100 48.78 -31.13 -7.75
CA LEU A 100 49.58 -30.71 -6.60
C LEU A 100 48.91 -31.10 -5.29
N VAL A 101 49.68 -31.66 -4.37
CA VAL A 101 49.22 -32.06 -3.04
C VAL A 101 50.17 -31.51 -1.97
N GLY A 102 49.68 -30.66 -1.07
CA GLY A 102 50.48 -30.13 0.04
C GLY A 102 51.61 -29.19 -0.39
N THR A 103 51.40 -28.35 -1.40
CA THR A 103 52.46 -27.55 -2.04
C THR A 103 52.32 -26.06 -1.79
N GLN A 104 53.44 -25.33 -1.84
CA GLN A 104 53.47 -23.86 -1.92
C GLN A 104 53.98 -23.45 -3.30
N THR A 105 53.18 -22.71 -4.08
CA THR A 105 53.57 -22.28 -5.42
C THR A 105 53.47 -20.77 -5.61
N ALA A 106 54.50 -20.16 -6.19
CA ALA A 106 54.48 -18.75 -6.58
C ALA A 106 54.82 -18.58 -8.07
N GLY A 107 53.98 -17.89 -8.84
CA GLY A 107 54.28 -17.54 -10.23
C GLY A 107 53.13 -17.76 -11.22
N PHE A 108 53.47 -18.19 -12.43
CA PHE A 108 52.53 -18.32 -13.54
C PHE A 108 52.30 -19.80 -13.87
N VAL A 109 51.04 -20.23 -13.86
CA VAL A 109 50.65 -21.60 -14.21
C VAL A 109 49.71 -21.55 -15.41
N TYR A 110 50.11 -22.18 -16.51
CA TYR A 110 49.27 -22.41 -17.68
C TYR A 110 49.04 -23.91 -17.82
N CYS A 111 47.77 -24.32 -17.84
CA CYS A 111 47.43 -25.74 -17.86
C CYS A 111 46.12 -26.05 -18.58
N LEU A 112 45.94 -27.27 -19.11
CA LEU A 112 44.62 -27.68 -19.55
C LEU A 112 43.78 -28.11 -18.34
N CYS A 113 44.29 -29.06 -17.54
CA CYS A 113 43.62 -29.57 -16.36
C CYS A 113 44.51 -29.44 -15.12
N LEU A 114 43.97 -28.87 -14.04
CA LEU A 114 44.71 -28.61 -12.82
C LEU A 114 43.90 -29.03 -11.59
N THR A 115 44.55 -29.81 -10.72
CA THR A 115 43.96 -30.29 -9.46
C THR A 115 44.88 -29.96 -8.28
N LEU A 116 44.42 -29.17 -7.31
CA LEU A 116 45.19 -28.79 -6.11
C LEU A 116 44.50 -29.29 -4.85
N VAL A 117 45.25 -29.92 -3.95
CA VAL A 117 44.76 -30.36 -2.65
C VAL A 117 45.69 -29.87 -1.55
N GLY A 118 45.20 -29.05 -0.62
CA GLY A 118 45.99 -28.59 0.53
C GLY A 118 47.14 -27.65 0.18
N THR A 119 46.96 -26.76 -0.79
CA THR A 119 48.05 -25.94 -1.36
C THR A 119 47.92 -24.44 -1.04
N GLN A 120 49.04 -23.72 -1.03
CA GLN A 120 49.08 -22.26 -1.02
C GLN A 120 49.64 -21.76 -2.36
N THR A 121 48.87 -20.96 -3.10
CA THR A 121 49.28 -20.46 -4.42
C THR A 121 49.21 -18.94 -4.50
N ALA A 122 50.28 -18.31 -4.96
CA ALA A 122 50.32 -16.88 -5.25
C ALA A 122 50.69 -16.63 -6.71
N GLY A 123 49.88 -15.88 -7.46
CA GLY A 123 50.22 -15.45 -8.82
C GLY A 123 49.09 -15.61 -9.84
N PHE A 124 49.45 -16.00 -11.06
CA PHE A 124 48.53 -16.05 -12.20
C PHE A 124 48.30 -17.50 -12.61
N VAL A 125 47.04 -17.92 -12.65
CA VAL A 125 46.65 -19.26 -13.09
C VAL A 125 45.74 -19.12 -14.32
N TYR A 126 46.15 -19.71 -15.43
CA TYR A 126 45.35 -19.86 -16.64
C TYR A 126 45.07 -21.34 -16.87
N CYS A 127 43.80 -21.71 -16.95
CA CYS A 127 43.41 -23.12 -17.06
C CYS A 127 42.12 -23.36 -17.85
N LEU A 128 41.96 -24.52 -18.48
CA LEU A 128 40.66 -24.90 -19.01
C LEU A 128 39.77 -25.44 -17.87
N CYS A 129 40.26 -26.41 -17.10
CA CYS A 129 39.54 -27.00 -15.99
C CYS A 129 40.40 -26.99 -14.72
N LEU A 130 39.87 -26.41 -13.65
CA LEU A 130 40.58 -26.26 -12.39
C LEU A 130 39.72 -26.71 -11.22
N THR A 131 40.29 -27.60 -10.41
CA THR A 131 39.68 -28.11 -9.19
C THR A 131 40.62 -27.85 -8.02
N LEU A 132 40.11 -27.25 -6.94
CA LEU A 132 40.89 -27.02 -5.73
C LEU A 132 40.10 -27.48 -4.51
N VAL A 133 40.82 -28.11 -3.57
CA VAL A 133 40.27 -28.55 -2.29
C VAL A 133 41.20 -28.13 -1.15
N GLY A 134 40.71 -27.37 -0.17
CA GLY A 134 41.47 -27.01 1.02
C GLY A 134 42.67 -26.09 0.76
N THR A 135 42.55 -25.13 -0.16
CA THR A 135 43.67 -24.29 -0.61
C THR A 135 43.55 -22.83 -0.15
N GLN A 136 44.65 -22.09 -0.23
CA GLN A 136 44.67 -20.64 -0.13
C GLN A 136 45.25 -20.06 -1.42
N THR A 137 44.52 -19.19 -2.11
CA THR A 137 44.98 -18.62 -3.38
C THR A 137 44.95 -17.10 -3.37
N THR A 138 46.06 -16.46 -3.73
CA THR A 138 46.13 -15.02 -3.96
C THR A 138 46.54 -14.72 -5.40
N GLY A 139 45.84 -13.78 -6.05
CA GLY A 139 46.19 -13.31 -7.39
C GLY A 139 45.08 -13.44 -8.42
N PHE A 140 45.45 -13.78 -9.65
CA PHE A 140 44.56 -13.78 -10.81
C PHE A 140 44.31 -15.19 -11.31
N VAL A 141 43.04 -15.59 -11.39
CA VAL A 141 42.64 -16.88 -11.94
C VAL A 141 41.79 -16.64 -13.17
N TYR A 142 42.24 -17.15 -14.31
CA TYR A 142 41.48 -17.23 -15.55
C TYR A 142 41.18 -18.68 -15.86
N CYS A 143 39.90 -19.03 -16.01
CA CYS A 143 39.50 -20.40 -16.24
C CYS A 143 38.24 -20.55 -17.08
N TRP A 144 38.09 -21.71 -17.74
CA TRP A 144 36.81 -22.06 -18.34
C TRP A 144 35.87 -22.66 -17.29
N CYS A 145 36.28 -23.73 -16.62
CA CYS A 145 35.53 -24.35 -15.52
C CYS A 145 36.37 -24.36 -14.23
N LEU A 146 35.82 -23.85 -13.13
CA LEU A 146 36.46 -23.81 -11.83
C LEU A 146 35.56 -24.31 -10.71
N THR A 147 36.06 -25.29 -9.96
CA THR A 147 35.39 -25.83 -8.77
C THR A 147 36.29 -25.67 -7.54
N LEU A 148 35.81 -24.97 -6.50
CA LEU A 148 36.55 -24.71 -5.27
C LEU A 148 35.79 -25.25 -4.05
N VAL A 149 36.46 -26.03 -3.20
CA VAL A 149 35.86 -26.60 -1.97
C VAL A 149 36.73 -26.31 -0.76
N GLY A 150 36.21 -25.56 0.23
CA GLY A 150 36.92 -25.27 1.49
C GLY A 150 38.13 -24.35 1.33
N ILE A 151 37.97 -23.20 0.67
CA ILE A 151 39.08 -22.38 0.16
C ILE A 151 38.99 -20.93 0.64
N GLN A 152 40.15 -20.31 0.83
CA GLN A 152 40.28 -18.85 0.97
C GLN A 152 40.93 -18.26 -0.28
N THR A 153 40.19 -17.44 -1.03
CA THR A 153 40.70 -16.77 -2.24
C THR A 153 40.69 -15.26 -2.08
N ALA A 154 41.79 -14.59 -2.40
CA ALA A 154 41.83 -13.14 -2.52
C ALA A 154 42.38 -12.71 -3.88
N GLY A 155 41.62 -11.92 -4.64
CA GLY A 155 42.07 -11.38 -5.92
C GLY A 155 41.00 -11.33 -7.01
N PHE A 156 41.43 -11.57 -8.24
CA PHE A 156 40.58 -11.46 -9.44
C PHE A 156 40.33 -12.84 -10.04
N VAL A 157 39.07 -13.17 -10.22
CA VAL A 157 38.63 -14.46 -10.76
C VAL A 157 37.80 -14.21 -12.01
N TYR A 158 38.27 -14.70 -13.15
CA TYR A 158 37.56 -14.69 -14.43
C TYR A 158 37.24 -16.12 -14.83
N CYS A 159 35.95 -16.45 -14.96
CA CYS A 159 35.51 -17.80 -15.28
C CYS A 159 34.38 -17.83 -16.30
N TRP A 160 34.27 -18.91 -17.06
CA TRP A 160 33.01 -19.22 -17.73
C TRP A 160 32.02 -19.84 -16.72
N CYS A 161 32.39 -20.93 -16.07
CA CYS A 161 31.60 -21.57 -15.01
C CYS A 161 32.39 -21.68 -13.71
N LEU A 162 31.80 -21.20 -12.61
CA LEU A 162 32.42 -21.18 -11.30
C LEU A 162 31.48 -21.75 -10.23
N THR A 163 31.92 -22.78 -9.52
CA THR A 163 31.20 -23.39 -8.39
C THR A 163 32.05 -23.30 -7.12
N LEU A 164 31.53 -22.71 -6.05
CA LEU A 164 32.20 -22.64 -4.75
C LEU A 164 31.36 -23.27 -3.64
N VAL A 165 32.00 -24.08 -2.81
CA VAL A 165 31.37 -24.72 -1.64
C VAL A 165 32.23 -24.48 -0.40
N GLY A 166 31.66 -23.83 0.63
CA GLY A 166 32.35 -23.61 1.91
C GLY A 166 33.59 -22.72 1.81
N THR A 167 33.52 -21.63 1.03
CA THR A 167 34.69 -20.78 0.72
C THR A 167 34.55 -19.37 1.29
N GLN A 168 35.70 -18.71 1.50
CA GLN A 168 35.81 -17.28 1.75
C GLN A 168 36.49 -16.60 0.57
N THR A 169 35.80 -15.68 -0.09
CA THR A 169 36.33 -14.97 -1.26
C THR A 169 36.33 -13.47 -1.04
N ALA A 170 37.48 -12.82 -1.27
CA ALA A 170 37.60 -11.37 -1.27
C ALA A 170 38.13 -10.87 -2.63
N GLY A 171 37.43 -9.93 -3.27
CA GLY A 171 37.91 -9.28 -4.49
C GLY A 171 36.87 -9.21 -5.61
N PHE A 172 37.32 -9.40 -6.84
CA PHE A 172 36.52 -9.21 -8.05
C PHE A 172 36.28 -10.56 -8.73
N VAL A 173 35.00 -10.88 -8.96
CA VAL A 173 34.60 -12.11 -9.65
C VAL A 173 33.84 -11.73 -10.90
N TYR A 174 34.33 -12.15 -12.06
CA TYR A 174 33.65 -12.04 -13.34
C TYR A 174 33.34 -13.44 -13.86
N CYS A 175 32.07 -13.80 -13.98
CA CYS A 175 31.66 -15.14 -14.40
C CYS A 175 30.49 -15.15 -15.36
N TRP A 176 30.43 -16.10 -16.29
CA TRP A 176 29.18 -16.33 -17.00
C TRP A 176 28.14 -17.00 -16.07
N CYS A 177 28.47 -18.16 -15.50
CA CYS A 177 27.63 -18.82 -14.48
C CYS A 177 28.40 -18.97 -13.17
N LEU A 178 27.78 -18.55 -12.07
CA LEU A 178 28.37 -18.61 -10.73
C LEU A 178 27.39 -19.22 -9.72
N THR A 179 27.83 -20.29 -9.04
CA THR A 179 27.05 -20.93 -7.98
C THR A 179 27.85 -20.98 -6.68
N LEU A 180 27.28 -20.45 -5.59
CA LEU A 180 27.91 -20.47 -4.27
C LEU A 180 27.02 -21.15 -3.23
N VAL A 181 27.62 -22.04 -2.43
CA VAL A 181 26.94 -22.75 -1.35
C VAL A 181 27.75 -22.62 -0.06
N GLY A 182 27.15 -22.02 0.98
CA GLY A 182 27.79 -21.90 2.30
C GLY A 182 29.05 -21.01 2.29
N THR A 183 29.03 -19.91 1.54
CA THR A 183 30.22 -19.07 1.31
C THR A 183 30.10 -17.69 1.97
N GLN A 184 31.25 -17.08 2.24
CA GLN A 184 31.37 -15.66 2.60
C GLN A 184 32.07 -14.91 1.47
N THR A 185 31.39 -13.92 0.87
CA THR A 185 31.97 -13.14 -0.23
C THR A 185 32.00 -11.66 0.10
N ALA A 186 33.16 -11.03 -0.05
CA ALA A 186 33.31 -9.58 0.05
C ALA A 186 33.91 -9.02 -1.25
N GLY A 187 33.20 -8.09 -1.90
CA GLY A 187 33.71 -7.37 -3.07
C GLY A 187 32.70 -7.20 -4.20
N PHE A 188 33.19 -7.27 -5.43
CA PHE A 188 32.41 -7.00 -6.64
C PHE A 188 32.19 -8.29 -7.42
N VAL A 189 30.92 -8.61 -7.69
CA VAL A 189 30.55 -9.77 -8.51
C VAL A 189 29.83 -9.28 -9.76
N TYR A 190 30.39 -9.59 -10.93
CA TYR A 190 29.77 -9.39 -12.23
C TYR A 190 29.48 -10.74 -12.85
N CYS A 191 28.21 -11.00 -13.18
CA CYS A 191 27.85 -12.30 -13.72
C CYS A 191 26.61 -12.32 -14.60
N TRP A 192 26.53 -13.29 -15.50
CA TRP A 192 25.28 -13.48 -16.25
C TRP A 192 24.24 -14.18 -15.37
N CYS A 193 24.55 -15.35 -14.82
CA CYS A 193 23.69 -16.08 -13.89
C CYS A 193 24.38 -16.32 -12.56
N LEU A 194 23.70 -15.98 -11.46
CA LEU A 194 24.21 -16.15 -10.11
C LEU A 194 23.21 -16.80 -9.17
N THR A 195 23.64 -17.87 -8.51
CA THR A 195 22.86 -18.61 -7.52
C THR A 195 23.63 -18.67 -6.20
N LEU A 196 23.03 -18.22 -5.10
CA LEU A 196 23.60 -18.29 -3.76
C LEU A 196 22.67 -19.02 -2.80
N VAL A 197 23.25 -19.97 -2.06
CA VAL A 197 22.53 -20.76 -1.05
C VAL A 197 23.29 -20.71 0.27
N GLY A 198 22.65 -20.18 1.31
CA GLY A 198 23.24 -20.14 2.67
C GLY A 198 24.50 -19.28 2.76
N THR A 199 24.56 -18.15 2.05
CA THR A 199 25.75 -17.31 1.92
C THR A 199 25.63 -16.00 2.70
N GLN A 200 26.79 -15.45 3.06
CA GLN A 200 26.92 -14.07 3.54
C GLN A 200 27.66 -13.24 2.50
N THR A 201 27.03 -12.18 2.01
CA THR A 201 27.63 -11.33 0.97
C THR A 201 27.67 -9.87 1.38
N ALA A 202 28.80 -9.22 1.16
CA ALA A 202 28.98 -7.78 1.31
C ALA A 202 29.61 -7.19 0.04
N GLY A 203 29.09 -6.07 -0.45
CA GLY A 203 29.66 -5.34 -1.60
C GLY A 203 28.67 -5.02 -2.71
N PHE A 204 29.04 -5.25 -3.97
CA PHE A 204 28.25 -4.90 -5.14
C PHE A 204 28.05 -6.12 -6.05
N VAL A 205 26.81 -6.35 -6.48
CA VAL A 205 26.45 -7.43 -7.40
C VAL A 205 25.79 -6.85 -8.62
N TYR A 206 26.40 -7.07 -9.78
CA TYR A 206 25.82 -6.77 -11.08
C TYR A 206 25.55 -8.08 -11.82
N CYS A 207 24.30 -8.31 -12.21
CA CYS A 207 23.96 -9.57 -12.87
C CYS A 207 22.75 -9.52 -13.77
N TRP A 208 22.66 -10.46 -14.71
CA TRP A 208 21.43 -10.61 -15.49
C TRP A 208 20.35 -11.31 -14.65
N CYS A 209 20.65 -12.50 -14.12
CA CYS A 209 19.74 -13.27 -13.27
C CYS A 209 20.40 -13.59 -11.91
N LEU A 210 19.67 -13.33 -10.83
CA LEU A 210 20.13 -13.57 -9.47
C LEU A 210 19.10 -14.30 -8.61
N THR A 211 19.55 -15.37 -7.99
CA THR A 211 18.75 -16.21 -7.08
C THR A 211 19.46 -16.36 -5.73
N LEU A 212 18.79 -15.97 -4.65
CA LEU A 212 19.29 -16.07 -3.28
C LEU A 212 18.34 -16.90 -2.42
N VAL A 213 18.88 -17.89 -1.73
CA VAL A 213 18.12 -18.76 -0.82
C VAL A 213 18.81 -18.83 0.54
N GLY A 214 18.11 -18.39 1.60
CA GLY A 214 18.63 -18.49 2.98
C GLY A 214 19.88 -17.66 3.23
N THR A 215 20.01 -16.50 2.57
CA THR A 215 21.22 -15.67 2.60
C THR A 215 21.05 -14.44 3.49
N GLN A 216 22.17 -13.94 4.01
CA GLN A 216 22.26 -12.62 4.65
C GLN A 216 23.10 -11.69 3.78
N THR A 217 22.53 -10.55 3.37
CA THR A 217 23.20 -9.65 2.42
C THR A 217 23.16 -8.19 2.85
N ALA A 218 24.31 -7.53 2.80
CA ALA A 218 24.47 -6.08 2.90
C ALA A 218 25.17 -5.58 1.63
N VAL A 219 24.39 -5.36 0.57
CA VAL A 219 24.90 -5.26 -0.81
C VAL A 219 24.14 -4.16 -1.58
N PHE A 220 24.74 -3.64 -2.63
CA PHE A 220 24.03 -2.95 -3.71
C PHE A 220 23.83 -3.92 -4.89
N VAL A 221 22.58 -4.18 -5.26
CA VAL A 221 22.24 -5.15 -6.31
C VAL A 221 21.67 -4.42 -7.52
N TYR A 222 22.31 -4.62 -8.66
CA TYR A 222 21.79 -4.21 -9.96
C TYR A 222 21.55 -5.46 -10.81
N CYS A 223 20.31 -5.69 -11.23
CA CYS A 223 20.01 -6.88 -12.03
C CYS A 223 18.80 -6.78 -12.94
N TRP A 224 18.71 -7.68 -13.92
CA TRP A 224 17.49 -7.78 -14.72
C TRP A 224 16.40 -8.53 -13.93
N CYS A 225 16.69 -9.74 -13.44
CA CYS A 225 15.78 -10.54 -12.65
C CYS A 225 16.37 -10.92 -11.29
N LEU A 226 15.59 -10.72 -10.22
CA LEU A 226 15.97 -11.06 -8.86
C LEU A 226 14.90 -11.90 -8.15
N THR A 227 15.33 -13.01 -7.55
CA THR A 227 14.49 -13.88 -6.71
C THR A 227 15.17 -14.10 -5.36
N LEU A 228 14.49 -13.73 -4.26
CA LEU A 228 14.95 -13.98 -2.89
C LEU A 228 13.95 -14.87 -2.15
N VAL A 229 14.46 -15.91 -1.48
CA VAL A 229 13.65 -16.83 -0.67
C VAL A 229 14.27 -16.99 0.71
N GLY A 230 13.51 -16.65 1.75
CA GLY A 230 13.93 -16.86 3.15
C GLY A 230 15.18 -16.07 3.55
N THR A 231 15.34 -14.85 3.03
CA THR A 231 16.54 -14.03 3.20
C THR A 231 16.31 -12.86 4.17
N GLN A 232 17.39 -12.43 4.84
CA GLN A 232 17.44 -11.18 5.59
C GLN A 232 18.37 -10.20 4.88
N THR A 233 17.85 -9.03 4.49
CA THR A 233 18.61 -8.11 3.62
C THR A 233 18.48 -6.64 4.04
N ALA A 234 19.63 -5.96 4.12
CA ALA A 234 19.71 -4.49 4.18
C ALA A 234 20.41 -3.98 2.92
N VAL A 235 19.65 -3.60 1.90
CA VAL A 235 20.14 -3.55 0.50
C VAL A 235 19.54 -2.35 -0.25
N PHE A 236 20.27 -1.87 -1.25
CA PHE A 236 19.70 -1.05 -2.33
C PHE A 236 19.53 -1.94 -3.56
N VAL A 237 18.30 -2.08 -4.05
CA VAL A 237 17.98 -2.95 -5.20
C VAL A 237 17.51 -2.10 -6.37
N TYR A 238 18.19 -2.23 -7.49
CA TYR A 238 17.72 -1.76 -8.78
C TYR A 238 17.49 -2.96 -9.70
N CYS A 239 16.26 -3.19 -10.14
CA CYS A 239 15.99 -4.32 -11.02
C CYS A 239 14.79 -4.15 -11.93
N TRP A 240 14.74 -4.94 -13.00
CA TRP A 240 13.55 -4.98 -13.85
C TRP A 240 12.44 -5.78 -13.17
N CYS A 241 12.71 -7.02 -12.77
CA CYS A 241 11.76 -7.90 -12.08
C CYS A 241 12.28 -8.33 -10.71
N LEU A 242 11.46 -8.14 -9.67
CA LEU A 242 11.76 -8.53 -8.30
C LEU A 242 10.70 -9.47 -7.73
N THR A 243 11.16 -10.59 -7.17
CA THR A 243 10.32 -11.58 -6.46
C THR A 243 10.93 -11.86 -5.08
N LEU A 244 10.14 -11.69 -4.02
CA LEU A 244 10.55 -11.99 -2.65
C LEU A 244 9.52 -12.89 -1.97
N VAL A 245 9.99 -13.96 -1.35
CA VAL A 245 9.15 -14.93 -0.63
C VAL A 245 9.71 -15.17 0.77
N GLY A 246 8.92 -14.89 1.81
CA GLY A 246 9.30 -15.18 3.20
C GLY A 246 10.53 -14.42 3.71
N THR A 247 10.71 -13.18 3.26
CA THR A 247 11.90 -12.36 3.52
C THR A 247 11.64 -11.22 4.51
N GLN A 248 12.66 -10.84 5.27
CA GLN A 248 12.67 -9.62 6.09
C GLN A 248 13.67 -8.63 5.50
N THR A 249 13.20 -7.44 5.14
CA THR A 249 14.02 -6.52 4.36
C THR A 249 13.90 -5.07 4.83
N ALA A 250 15.06 -4.39 4.94
CA ALA A 250 15.16 -2.95 5.13
C ALA A 250 15.81 -2.35 3.88
N VAL A 251 15.03 -1.69 3.01
CA VAL A 251 15.43 -1.56 1.60
C VAL A 251 15.01 -0.23 0.98
N PHE A 252 15.83 0.22 0.03
CA PHE A 252 15.40 1.09 -1.06
C PHE A 252 15.28 0.23 -2.32
N VAL A 253 14.05 0.06 -2.83
CA VAL A 253 13.77 -0.74 -4.03
C VAL A 253 13.36 0.19 -5.17
N TYR A 254 14.06 0.09 -6.29
CA TYR A 254 13.62 0.63 -7.57
C TYR A 254 13.37 -0.52 -8.54
N CYS A 255 12.13 -0.69 -9.00
CA CYS A 255 11.81 -1.78 -9.91
C CYS A 255 10.72 -1.52 -10.93
N TRP A 256 10.68 -2.30 -12.01
CA TRP A 256 9.55 -2.29 -12.92
C TRP A 256 8.40 -3.14 -12.36
N CYS A 257 8.65 -4.42 -12.10
CA CYS A 257 7.68 -5.35 -11.52
C CYS A 257 8.13 -5.83 -10.13
N LEU A 258 7.24 -5.74 -9.12
CA LEU A 258 7.47 -6.26 -7.78
C LEU A 258 6.40 -7.30 -7.40
N THR A 259 6.87 -8.43 -6.89
CA THR A 259 6.01 -9.45 -6.27
C THR A 259 6.57 -9.78 -4.89
N LEU A 260 5.73 -9.66 -3.86
CA LEU A 260 6.08 -9.89 -2.46
C LEU A 260 5.05 -10.84 -1.84
N VAL A 261 5.52 -11.95 -1.28
CA VAL A 261 4.66 -12.96 -0.64
C VAL A 261 5.19 -13.29 0.76
N GLY A 262 4.37 -13.02 1.79
CA GLY A 262 4.71 -13.36 3.17
C GLY A 262 5.93 -12.62 3.71
N THR A 263 6.12 -11.34 3.32
CA THR A 263 7.34 -10.57 3.59
C THR A 263 7.10 -9.43 4.58
N GLN A 264 8.14 -9.08 5.33
CA GLN A 264 8.19 -7.85 6.12
C GLN A 264 9.16 -6.87 5.47
N THR A 265 8.68 -5.72 5.05
CA THR A 265 9.49 -4.70 4.36
C THR A 265 9.43 -3.38 5.09
N ALA A 266 10.58 -2.79 5.39
CA ALA A 266 10.71 -1.43 5.90
C ALA A 266 11.54 -0.59 4.92
N GLY A 267 11.02 0.55 4.46
CA GLY A 267 11.79 1.51 3.65
C GLY A 267 11.02 2.15 2.50
N PHE A 268 11.73 2.43 1.42
CA PHE A 268 11.21 3.16 0.26
C PHE A 268 11.08 2.21 -0.93
N VAL A 269 9.88 2.13 -1.51
CA VAL A 269 9.60 1.33 -2.70
C VAL A 269 9.14 2.25 -3.81
N TYR A 270 9.91 2.31 -4.89
CA TYR A 270 9.53 2.92 -6.15
C TYR A 270 9.37 1.83 -7.19
N CYS A 271 8.13 1.50 -7.56
CA CYS A 271 7.92 0.47 -8.57
C CYS A 271 6.74 0.76 -9.50
N TRP A 272 6.84 0.33 -10.76
CA TRP A 272 5.76 0.53 -11.74
C TRP A 272 4.52 -0.30 -11.36
N CYS A 273 4.68 -1.62 -11.20
CA CYS A 273 3.58 -2.53 -10.84
C CYS A 273 3.93 -3.42 -9.64
N PRO A 274 3.59 -3.04 -8.39
CA PRO A 274 3.72 -3.92 -7.24
C PRO A 274 2.47 -4.78 -6.97
N THR A 275 2.73 -6.02 -6.57
CA THR A 275 1.75 -6.99 -6.08
C THR A 275 2.22 -7.56 -4.75
N LEU A 276 1.45 -7.33 -3.68
CA LEU A 276 1.79 -7.71 -2.31
C LEU A 276 0.73 -8.63 -1.72
N VAL A 277 1.13 -9.80 -1.23
CA VAL A 277 0.24 -10.79 -0.64
C VAL A 277 0.74 -11.22 0.74
N GLY A 278 -0.07 -11.01 1.78
CA GLY A 278 0.26 -11.43 3.15
C GLY A 278 1.48 -10.71 3.74
N THR A 279 1.68 -9.44 3.40
CA THR A 279 2.89 -8.69 3.75
C THR A 279 2.65 -7.65 4.85
N GLN A 280 3.70 -7.33 5.60
CA GLN A 280 3.74 -6.17 6.48
C GLN A 280 4.68 -5.11 5.89
N THR A 281 4.16 -3.92 5.62
CA THR A 281 4.96 -2.83 5.03
C THR A 281 4.97 -1.58 5.91
N ALA A 282 6.15 -1.00 6.07
CA ALA A 282 6.33 0.28 6.75
C ALA A 282 7.22 1.20 5.90
N GLY A 283 6.82 2.46 5.72
CA GLY A 283 7.63 3.46 5.02
C GLY A 283 6.88 4.24 3.94
N PHE A 284 7.44 4.30 2.73
CA PHE A 284 6.90 5.07 1.61
C PHE A 284 6.83 4.22 0.35
N VAL A 285 5.68 4.25 -0.33
CA VAL A 285 5.45 3.52 -1.57
C VAL A 285 5.02 4.49 -2.65
N TYR A 286 5.79 4.56 -3.73
CA TYR A 286 5.46 5.29 -4.95
C TYR A 286 5.30 4.31 -6.10
N CYS A 287 4.15 4.34 -6.76
CA CYS A 287 3.89 3.37 -7.82
C CYS A 287 2.88 3.84 -8.87
N TRP A 288 2.86 3.14 -10.00
CA TRP A 288 1.82 3.35 -11.01
C TRP A 288 0.57 2.53 -10.68
N CYS A 289 0.68 1.20 -10.56
CA CYS A 289 -0.44 0.33 -10.23
C CYS A 289 -0.11 -0.63 -9.09
N LEU A 290 -0.75 -0.48 -7.93
CA LEU A 290 -0.49 -1.29 -6.74
C LEU A 290 -1.70 -2.14 -6.34
N THR A 291 -1.41 -3.40 -6.06
CA THR A 291 -2.40 -4.38 -5.57
C THR A 291 -1.92 -4.97 -4.25
N LEU A 292 -2.76 -4.94 -3.22
CA LEU A 292 -2.48 -5.56 -1.92
C LEU A 292 -3.61 -6.50 -1.50
N VAL A 293 -3.23 -7.68 -1.02
CA VAL A 293 -4.15 -8.70 -0.51
C VAL A 293 -3.68 -9.20 0.85
N GLY A 294 -4.52 -9.04 1.88
CA GLY A 294 -4.24 -9.57 3.22
C GLY A 294 -3.03 -8.92 3.90
N THR A 295 -2.82 -7.62 3.69
CA THR A 295 -1.62 -6.90 4.14
C THR A 295 -1.87 -5.93 5.29
N GLN A 296 -0.85 -5.69 6.10
CA GLN A 296 -0.83 -4.59 7.08
C GLN A 296 0.18 -3.54 6.64
N THR A 297 -0.25 -2.29 6.52
CA THR A 297 0.59 -1.21 5.99
C THR A 297 0.55 0.01 6.92
N ALA A 298 1.69 0.45 7.43
CA ALA A 298 1.87 1.73 8.11
C ALA A 298 2.72 2.68 7.24
N VAL A 299 2.09 3.40 6.30
CA VAL A 299 2.80 3.91 5.11
C VAL A 299 2.24 5.24 4.61
N PHE A 300 3.08 6.01 3.93
CA PHE A 300 2.66 7.01 2.93
C PHE A 300 2.62 6.35 1.54
N VAL A 301 1.45 6.27 0.93
CA VAL A 301 1.25 5.67 -0.40
C VAL A 301 0.93 6.76 -1.41
N TYR A 302 1.71 6.84 -2.47
CA TYR A 302 1.43 7.64 -3.66
C TYR A 302 1.28 6.71 -4.86
N CYS A 303 0.12 6.74 -5.52
CA CYS A 303 -0.16 5.81 -6.60
C CYS A 303 -1.09 6.38 -7.67
N TRP A 304 -1.02 5.85 -8.89
CA TRP A 304 -2.02 6.15 -9.89
C TRP A 304 -3.28 5.30 -9.66
N CYS A 305 -3.14 3.97 -9.67
CA CYS A 305 -4.22 3.04 -9.35
C CYS A 305 -3.86 2.18 -8.13
N LEU A 306 -4.80 2.06 -7.19
CA LEU A 306 -4.62 1.26 -5.98
C LEU A 306 -5.85 0.38 -5.69
N THR A 307 -5.58 -0.89 -5.46
CA THR A 307 -6.56 -1.92 -5.10
C THR A 307 -6.13 -2.60 -3.82
N LEU A 308 -7.01 -2.66 -2.82
CA LEU A 308 -6.77 -3.34 -1.56
C LEU A 308 -7.92 -4.27 -1.21
N VAL A 309 -7.57 -5.49 -0.82
CA VAL A 309 -8.53 -6.52 -0.39
C VAL A 309 -8.09 -7.12 0.95
N GLY A 310 -8.94 -7.01 1.97
CA GLY A 310 -8.68 -7.61 3.28
C GLY A 310 -7.48 -7.01 4.00
N THR A 311 -7.25 -5.70 3.88
CA THR A 311 -6.05 -5.03 4.39
C THR A 311 -6.32 -4.09 5.55
N GLN A 312 -5.30 -3.86 6.38
CA GLN A 312 -5.28 -2.80 7.40
C GLN A 312 -4.26 -1.74 7.00
N THR A 313 -4.73 -0.51 6.76
CA THR A 313 -3.86 0.61 6.38
C THR A 313 -3.89 1.71 7.43
N ALA A 314 -2.74 2.13 7.92
CA ALA A 314 -2.58 3.32 8.74
C ALA A 314 -1.64 4.31 8.04
N GLY A 315 -2.06 5.56 7.85
CA GLY A 315 -1.21 6.62 7.29
C GLY A 315 -1.88 7.52 6.26
N PHE A 316 -1.12 7.93 5.26
CA PHE A 316 -1.56 8.86 4.22
C PHE A 316 -1.61 8.16 2.87
N VAL A 317 -2.75 8.20 2.21
CA VAL A 317 -2.95 7.61 0.88
C VAL A 317 -3.30 8.72 -0.10
N TYR A 318 -2.46 8.89 -1.12
CA TYR A 318 -2.71 9.75 -2.26
C TYR A 318 -2.81 8.91 -3.52
N CYS A 319 -3.94 9.02 -4.21
CA CYS A 319 -4.21 8.18 -5.37
C CYS A 319 -5.05 8.88 -6.44
N TRP A 320 -4.92 8.44 -7.69
CA TRP A 320 -5.88 8.85 -8.71
C TRP A 320 -7.16 8.00 -8.59
N CYS A 321 -7.04 6.67 -8.68
CA CYS A 321 -8.15 5.73 -8.47
C CYS A 321 -7.85 4.79 -7.30
N LEU A 322 -8.78 4.69 -6.35
CA LEU A 322 -8.67 3.78 -5.20
C LEU A 322 -9.92 2.93 -5.02
N THR A 323 -9.67 1.62 -4.89
CA THR A 323 -10.68 0.60 -4.63
C THR A 323 -10.30 -0.18 -3.36
N LEU A 324 -11.23 -0.25 -2.41
CA LEU A 324 -11.04 -0.87 -1.10
C LEU A 324 -12.17 -1.87 -0.84
N VAL A 325 -11.82 -3.12 -0.56
CA VAL A 325 -12.77 -4.21 -0.24
C VAL A 325 -12.39 -4.87 1.08
N ASP A 326 -13.32 -4.90 2.03
CA ASP A 326 -13.15 -5.51 3.36
C ASP A 326 -11.90 -5.00 4.11
N THR A 327 -11.66 -3.69 4.05
CA THR A 327 -10.46 -3.06 4.60
C THR A 327 -10.74 -2.18 5.82
N GLN A 328 -9.74 -2.03 6.69
CA GLN A 328 -9.73 -1.04 7.77
C GLN A 328 -8.70 0.04 7.46
N THR A 329 -9.14 1.29 7.32
CA THR A 329 -8.26 2.42 7.00
C THR A 329 -8.28 3.48 8.11
N ALA A 330 -7.13 3.83 8.66
CA ALA A 330 -6.97 4.91 9.62
C ALA A 330 -6.02 5.98 9.08
N GLY A 331 -6.47 7.23 8.96
CA GLY A 331 -5.62 8.36 8.56
C GLY A 331 -6.24 9.26 7.51
N PHE A 332 -5.42 9.72 6.56
CA PHE A 332 -5.81 10.69 5.54
C PHE A 332 -5.84 10.03 4.16
N VAL A 333 -6.97 10.14 3.47
CA VAL A 333 -7.15 9.62 2.11
C VAL A 333 -7.45 10.77 1.18
N TYR A 334 -6.59 10.99 0.19
CA TYR A 334 -6.80 11.91 -0.91
C TYR A 334 -6.89 11.14 -2.21
N CYS A 335 -7.97 11.34 -2.95
CA CYS A 335 -8.25 10.57 -4.14
C CYS A 335 -9.02 11.37 -5.20
N TRP A 336 -8.86 11.01 -6.47
CA TRP A 336 -9.78 11.50 -7.49
C TRP A 336 -11.07 10.67 -7.48
N CYS A 337 -10.96 9.35 -7.69
CA CYS A 337 -12.08 8.42 -7.60
C CYS A 337 -11.86 7.40 -6.49
N LEU A 338 -12.88 7.20 -5.65
CA LEU A 338 -12.82 6.29 -4.51
C LEU A 338 -14.08 5.42 -4.39
N THR A 339 -13.86 4.10 -4.31
CA THR A 339 -14.90 3.09 -4.13
C THR A 339 -14.58 2.20 -2.93
N LEU A 340 -15.48 2.16 -1.96
CA LEU A 340 -15.33 1.36 -0.73
C LEU A 340 -16.49 0.37 -0.61
N VAL A 341 -16.16 -0.90 -0.35
CA VAL A 341 -17.13 -1.98 -0.11
C VAL A 341 -16.77 -2.73 1.16
N GLY A 342 -17.67 -2.75 2.15
CA GLY A 342 -17.47 -3.51 3.39
C GLY A 342 -16.35 -2.97 4.31
N THR A 343 -16.03 -1.68 4.21
CA THR A 343 -14.85 -1.10 4.87
C THR A 343 -15.17 -0.31 6.14
N GLN A 344 -14.18 -0.22 7.03
CA GLN A 344 -14.19 0.72 8.16
C GLN A 344 -13.14 1.80 7.94
N THR A 345 -13.54 3.08 7.93
CA THR A 345 -12.62 4.20 7.75
C THR A 345 -12.67 5.17 8.91
N ALA A 346 -11.53 5.49 9.50
CA ALA A 346 -11.39 6.52 10.52
C ALA A 346 -10.40 7.60 10.06
N GLY A 347 -10.84 8.87 10.03
CA GLY A 347 -9.96 10.01 9.74
C GLY A 347 -10.54 11.00 8.73
N PHE A 348 -9.69 11.49 7.81
CA PHE A 348 -10.06 12.52 6.84
C PHE A 348 -10.06 11.94 5.42
N VAL A 349 -11.17 12.09 4.70
CA VAL A 349 -11.31 11.66 3.31
C VAL A 349 -11.58 12.88 2.44
N TYR A 350 -10.68 13.13 1.48
CA TYR A 350 -10.85 14.12 0.43
C TYR A 350 -10.92 13.43 -0.92
N CYS A 351 -11.99 13.71 -1.66
CA CYS A 351 -12.25 13.01 -2.92
C CYS A 351 -12.98 13.86 -3.94
N TRP A 352 -12.79 13.59 -5.22
CA TRP A 352 -13.65 14.15 -6.25
C TRP A 352 -14.95 13.33 -6.34
N CYS A 353 -14.86 12.04 -6.60
CA CYS A 353 -16.01 11.12 -6.60
C CYS A 353 -15.83 10.02 -5.56
N LEU A 354 -16.86 9.80 -4.74
CA LEU A 354 -16.85 8.83 -3.66
C LEU A 354 -18.12 7.98 -3.65
N THR A 355 -17.91 6.68 -3.60
CA THR A 355 -18.97 5.65 -3.54
C THR A 355 -18.68 4.71 -2.36
N LEU A 356 -19.65 4.56 -1.46
CA LEU A 356 -19.54 3.69 -0.28
C LEU A 356 -20.73 2.72 -0.23
N VAL A 357 -20.43 1.44 -0.04
CA VAL A 357 -21.42 0.37 0.10
C VAL A 357 -21.12 -0.46 1.35
N GLY A 358 -22.04 -0.47 2.32
CA GLY A 358 -21.92 -1.30 3.52
C GLY A 358 -20.76 -0.90 4.43
N THR A 359 -20.46 0.39 4.56
CA THR A 359 -19.27 0.90 5.25
C THR A 359 -19.58 1.62 6.57
N GLN A 360 -18.59 1.66 7.46
CA GLN A 360 -18.60 2.53 8.64
C GLN A 360 -17.53 3.61 8.50
N THR A 361 -17.91 4.88 8.54
CA THR A 361 -16.97 6.00 8.45
C THR A 361 -17.05 6.90 9.67
N ALA A 362 -15.92 7.17 10.32
CA ALA A 362 -15.80 8.13 11.40
C ALA A 362 -14.80 9.24 11.02
N GLY A 363 -15.22 10.50 11.07
CA GLY A 363 -14.35 11.65 10.88
C GLY A 363 -14.88 12.69 9.89
N PHE A 364 -13.98 13.22 9.05
CA PHE A 364 -14.26 14.32 8.14
C PHE A 364 -14.26 13.82 6.70
N VAL A 365 -15.36 14.03 5.97
CA VAL A 365 -15.48 13.69 4.55
C VAL A 365 -15.69 14.97 3.77
N TYR A 366 -14.76 15.28 2.86
CA TYR A 366 -14.87 16.36 1.89
C TYR A 366 -14.92 15.76 0.49
N CYS A 367 -15.96 16.09 -0.27
CA CYS A 367 -16.18 15.48 -1.58
C CYS A 367 -16.87 16.40 -2.58
N TRP A 368 -16.67 16.17 -3.88
CA TRP A 368 -17.51 16.80 -4.88
C TRP A 368 -18.82 16.02 -5.04
N CYS A 369 -18.75 14.75 -5.42
CA CYS A 369 -19.91 13.86 -5.50
C CYS A 369 -19.77 12.69 -4.53
N LEU A 370 -20.82 12.45 -3.74
CA LEU A 370 -20.86 11.38 -2.75
C LEU A 370 -22.15 10.57 -2.82
N THR A 371 -21.97 9.25 -2.89
CA THR A 371 -23.03 8.24 -2.88
C THR A 371 -22.78 7.25 -1.75
N LEU A 372 -23.77 7.05 -0.89
CA LEU A 372 -23.71 6.08 0.21
C LEU A 372 -24.92 5.15 0.19
N VAL A 373 -24.64 3.85 0.31
CA VAL A 373 -25.66 2.79 0.37
C VAL A 373 -25.41 1.89 1.57
N GLY A 374 -26.35 1.84 2.51
CA GLY A 374 -26.27 0.96 3.68
C GLY A 374 -25.12 1.28 4.64
N THR A 375 -24.81 2.56 4.84
CA THR A 375 -23.62 3.00 5.58
C THR A 375 -23.96 3.65 6.93
N GLN A 376 -23.00 3.62 7.85
CA GLN A 376 -23.02 4.42 9.08
C GLN A 376 -21.92 5.48 9.03
N THR A 377 -22.30 6.75 9.13
CA THR A 377 -21.34 7.87 9.11
C THR A 377 -21.44 8.71 10.38
N ALA A 378 -20.33 8.87 11.09
CA ALA A 378 -20.22 9.76 12.25
C ALA A 378 -19.19 10.86 11.99
N GLY A 379 -19.59 12.14 12.09
CA GLY A 379 -18.68 13.27 11.99
C GLY A 379 -19.17 14.39 11.07
N PHE A 380 -18.26 14.98 10.29
CA PHE A 380 -18.55 16.14 9.43
C PHE A 380 -18.46 15.74 7.96
N VAL A 381 -19.54 15.97 7.22
CA VAL A 381 -19.63 15.71 5.78
C VAL A 381 -19.80 17.03 5.06
N TYR A 382 -18.86 17.39 4.20
CA TYR A 382 -18.94 18.50 3.28
C TYR A 382 -18.95 17.98 1.85
N CYS A 383 -19.98 18.37 1.08
CA CYS A 383 -20.16 17.85 -0.26
C CYS A 383 -20.81 18.85 -1.21
N TRP A 384 -20.56 18.73 -2.51
CA TRP A 384 -21.36 19.43 -3.49
C TRP A 384 -22.68 18.69 -3.74
N CYS A 385 -22.62 17.44 -4.17
CA CYS A 385 -23.78 16.57 -4.35
C CYS A 385 -23.70 15.34 -3.44
N LEU A 386 -24.77 15.06 -2.69
CA LEU A 386 -24.85 13.94 -1.77
C LEU A 386 -26.15 13.15 -1.92
N THR A 387 -25.99 11.83 -2.06
CA THR A 387 -27.07 10.86 -2.17
C THR A 387 -26.86 9.78 -1.10
N LEU A 388 -27.89 9.56 -0.27
CA LEU A 388 -27.87 8.52 0.76
C LEU A 388 -29.09 7.61 0.67
N VAL A 389 -28.84 6.30 0.71
CA VAL A 389 -29.88 5.27 0.68
C VAL A 389 -29.66 4.29 1.83
N GLY A 390 -30.64 4.20 2.74
CA GLY A 390 -30.60 3.24 3.86
C GLY A 390 -29.46 3.47 4.85
N THR A 391 -29.13 4.74 5.13
CA THR A 391 -27.95 5.12 5.93
C THR A 391 -28.31 5.68 7.30
N GLN A 392 -27.39 5.58 8.25
CA GLN A 392 -27.44 6.31 9.52
C GLN A 392 -26.33 7.36 9.55
N THR A 393 -26.70 8.63 9.72
CA THR A 393 -25.74 9.73 9.82
C THR A 393 -25.86 10.45 11.16
N ALA A 394 -24.73 10.66 11.83
CA ALA A 394 -24.64 11.42 13.07
C ALA A 394 -23.58 12.52 12.94
N GLY A 395 -23.96 13.77 13.13
CA GLY A 395 -23.05 14.91 13.14
C GLY A 395 -23.51 16.07 12.24
N PHE A 396 -22.56 16.66 11.51
CA PHE A 396 -22.77 17.88 10.72
C PHE A 396 -22.70 17.55 9.23
N VAL A 397 -23.74 17.89 8.49
CA VAL A 397 -23.80 17.72 7.03
C VAL A 397 -23.92 19.09 6.39
N TYR A 398 -22.92 19.49 5.61
CA TYR A 398 -22.96 20.67 4.76
C TYR A 398 -22.96 20.23 3.29
N CYS A 399 -23.95 20.69 2.53
CA CYS A 399 -24.12 20.25 1.15
C CYS A 399 -24.74 21.31 0.25
N TRP A 400 -24.45 21.24 -1.06
CA TRP A 400 -25.22 22.04 -2.02
C TRP A 400 -26.54 21.33 -2.34
N CYS A 401 -26.48 20.10 -2.86
CA CYS A 401 -27.65 19.27 -3.12
C CYS A 401 -27.61 17.99 -2.30
N LEU A 402 -28.69 17.69 -1.60
CA LEU A 402 -28.82 16.51 -0.75
C LEU A 402 -30.13 15.76 -0.99
N THR A 403 -29.98 14.46 -1.20
CA THR A 403 -31.08 13.51 -1.39
C THR A 403 -30.92 12.36 -0.39
N LEU A 404 -31.98 12.09 0.39
CA LEU A 404 -32.01 11.00 1.35
C LEU A 404 -33.23 10.12 1.17
N VAL A 405 -33.01 8.80 1.14
CA VAL A 405 -34.06 7.79 1.02
C VAL A 405 -33.89 6.74 2.13
N GLY A 406 -34.88 6.62 3.01
CA GLY A 406 -34.89 5.60 4.07
C GLY A 406 -33.77 5.76 5.09
N THR A 407 -33.40 6.99 5.44
CA THR A 407 -32.25 7.29 6.30
C THR A 407 -32.66 7.79 7.69
N GLN A 408 -31.77 7.58 8.67
CA GLN A 408 -31.84 8.24 9.98
C GLN A 408 -30.72 9.27 10.09
N THR A 409 -31.06 10.52 10.35
CA THR A 409 -30.08 11.60 10.53
C THR A 409 -30.22 12.25 11.90
N ALA A 410 -29.11 12.39 12.61
CA ALA A 410 -29.04 13.07 13.89
C ALA A 410 -27.97 14.16 13.85
N GLY A 411 -28.34 15.42 14.13
CA GLY A 411 -27.42 16.54 14.22
C GLY A 411 -27.83 17.75 13.38
N PHE A 412 -26.85 18.39 12.74
CA PHE A 412 -27.03 19.64 12.02
C PHE A 412 -26.92 19.40 10.51
N VAL A 413 -27.94 19.79 9.75
CA VAL A 413 -27.94 19.72 8.29
C VAL A 413 -28.04 21.14 7.73
N TYR A 414 -27.02 21.56 7.00
CA TYR A 414 -27.00 22.80 6.23
C TYR A 414 -26.97 22.46 4.75
N CYS A 415 -27.94 22.96 3.99
CA CYS A 415 -28.07 22.62 2.58
C CYS A 415 -28.66 23.72 1.72
N TRP A 416 -28.34 23.75 0.43
CA TRP A 416 -29.08 24.61 -0.51
C TRP A 416 -30.40 23.94 -0.91
N CYS A 417 -30.34 22.75 -1.50
CA CYS A 417 -31.51 21.96 -1.85
C CYS A 417 -31.51 20.62 -1.10
N LEU A 418 -32.63 20.30 -0.46
CA LEU A 418 -32.79 19.07 0.31
C LEU A 418 -34.11 18.35 -0.01
N THR A 419 -33.97 17.07 -0.30
CA THR A 419 -35.08 16.14 -0.55
C THR A 419 -34.97 14.95 0.39
N LEU A 420 -36.05 14.65 1.11
CA LEU A 420 -36.13 13.49 2.01
C LEU A 420 -37.35 12.64 1.74
N VAL A 421 -37.15 11.34 1.63
CA VAL A 421 -38.21 10.34 1.43
C VAL A 421 -38.08 9.23 2.47
N GLY A 422 -39.11 9.07 3.32
CA GLY A 422 -39.15 7.98 4.30
C GLY A 422 -38.06 8.08 5.38
N THR A 423 -37.69 9.28 5.80
CA THR A 423 -36.56 9.52 6.71
C THR A 423 -36.99 9.93 8.11
N GLN A 424 -36.13 9.65 9.10
CA GLN A 424 -36.23 10.22 10.44
C GLN A 424 -35.09 11.22 10.66
N THR A 425 -35.41 12.47 10.98
CA THR A 425 -34.40 13.51 11.24
C THR A 425 -34.57 14.09 12.64
N ALA A 426 -33.51 14.08 13.43
CA ALA A 426 -33.46 14.71 14.75
C ALA A 426 -32.37 15.78 14.79
N GLY A 427 -32.74 17.04 15.04
CA GLY A 427 -31.79 18.14 15.23
C GLY A 427 -32.15 19.41 14.46
N PHE A 428 -31.14 20.11 13.95
CA PHE A 428 -31.30 21.41 13.30
C PHE A 428 -31.14 21.28 11.80
N VAL A 429 -32.14 21.69 11.03
CA VAL A 429 -32.08 21.74 9.56
C VAL A 429 -32.15 23.18 9.10
N TYR A 430 -31.11 23.63 8.41
CA TYR A 430 -31.07 24.91 7.71
C TYR A 430 -31.02 24.64 6.22
N CYS A 431 -31.96 25.20 5.46
CA CYS A 431 -32.07 24.93 4.04
C CYS A 431 -32.61 26.11 3.23
N TRP A 432 -32.24 26.21 1.96
CA TRP A 432 -32.92 27.16 1.06
C TRP A 432 -34.25 26.54 0.58
N CYS A 433 -34.19 25.38 -0.08
CA CYS A 433 -35.36 24.63 -0.51
C CYS A 433 -35.40 23.25 0.15
N LEU A 434 -36.53 22.92 0.77
CA LEU A 434 -36.73 21.63 1.44
C LEU A 434 -38.04 20.96 1.03
N THR A 435 -37.92 19.70 0.64
CA THR A 435 -39.03 18.82 0.31
C THR A 435 -38.97 17.57 1.19
N LEU A 436 -40.07 17.25 1.87
CA LEU A 436 -40.19 16.06 2.72
C LEU A 436 -41.43 15.25 2.35
N VAL A 437 -41.24 13.94 2.16
CA VAL A 437 -42.32 12.98 1.87
C VAL A 437 -42.23 11.81 2.84
N GLY A 438 -43.29 11.60 3.64
CA GLY A 438 -43.36 10.44 4.54
C GLY A 438 -42.30 10.45 5.65
N THR A 439 -41.97 11.62 6.20
CA THR A 439 -40.87 11.78 7.16
C THR A 439 -41.35 12.11 8.57
N GLN A 440 -40.52 11.75 9.55
CA GLN A 440 -40.65 12.18 10.94
C GLN A 440 -39.51 13.14 11.27
N THR A 441 -39.84 14.34 11.73
CA THR A 441 -38.83 15.35 12.07
C THR A 441 -39.03 15.88 13.47
N ALA A 442 -37.95 15.90 14.25
CA ALA A 442 -37.88 16.47 15.60
C ALA A 442 -36.74 17.50 15.66
N GLY A 443 -36.98 18.65 16.30
CA GLY A 443 -35.96 19.69 16.50
C GLY A 443 -36.34 21.05 15.92
N PHE A 444 -35.43 21.69 15.17
CA PHE A 444 -35.63 23.04 14.62
C PHE A 444 -35.41 23.02 13.11
N VAL A 445 -36.32 23.64 12.36
CA VAL A 445 -36.18 23.78 10.91
C VAL A 445 -36.26 25.23 10.51
N TYR A 446 -35.20 25.72 9.89
CA TYR A 446 -35.12 27.03 9.27
C TYR A 446 -35.04 26.83 7.75
N CYS A 447 -35.93 27.46 7.00
CA CYS A 447 -36.02 27.26 5.57
C CYS A 447 -36.52 28.49 4.82
N TRP A 448 -36.11 28.66 3.57
CA TRP A 448 -36.74 29.66 2.70
C TRP A 448 -38.06 29.12 2.15
N CYS A 449 -38.00 28.01 1.42
CA CYS A 449 -39.17 27.31 0.90
C CYS A 449 -39.27 25.90 1.47
N LEU A 450 -40.44 25.55 2.00
CA LEU A 450 -40.69 24.25 2.61
C LEU A 450 -41.99 23.63 2.12
N THR A 451 -41.88 22.39 1.66
CA THR A 451 -43.00 21.54 1.23
C THR A 451 -42.97 20.25 2.04
N LEU A 452 -44.09 19.88 2.66
CA LEU A 452 -44.23 18.59 3.34
C LEU A 452 -45.50 17.86 2.91
N VAL A 453 -45.35 16.56 2.65
CA VAL A 453 -46.44 15.65 2.29
C VAL A 453 -46.40 14.42 3.20
N GLY A 454 -47.47 14.18 3.94
CA GLY A 454 -47.61 12.98 4.78
C GLY A 454 -46.56 12.89 5.90
N THR A 455 -46.29 14.00 6.59
CA THR A 455 -45.21 14.08 7.59
C THR A 455 -45.74 14.31 9.00
N GLN A 456 -44.98 13.84 9.98
CA GLN A 456 -45.18 14.16 11.40
C GLN A 456 -44.03 15.05 11.87
N THR A 457 -44.39 16.18 12.49
CA THR A 457 -43.40 17.16 12.94
C THR A 457 -43.68 17.60 14.37
N ALA A 458 -42.68 17.48 15.26
CA ALA A 458 -42.75 17.92 16.64
C ALA A 458 -41.59 18.90 16.92
N ARG A 459 -41.80 20.19 16.61
CA ARG A 459 -40.68 21.11 16.37
C ARG A 459 -41.04 22.60 16.35
N PHE A 460 -39.99 23.42 16.32
CA PHE A 460 -40.04 24.82 15.91
C PHE A 460 -39.72 24.94 14.41
N VAL A 461 -40.61 25.55 13.63
CA VAL A 461 -40.44 25.78 12.19
C VAL A 461 -40.39 27.28 11.94
N TYR A 462 -39.32 27.74 11.32
CA TYR A 462 -39.19 29.09 10.79
C TYR A 462 -39.05 29.02 9.28
N CYS A 463 -39.94 29.70 8.55
CA CYS A 463 -39.97 29.61 7.10
C CYS A 463 -40.43 30.88 6.40
N TRP A 464 -39.97 31.13 5.17
CA TRP A 464 -40.55 32.19 4.37
C TRP A 464 -41.87 31.70 3.74
N CYS A 465 -41.82 30.61 2.97
CA CYS A 465 -43.00 29.96 2.41
C CYS A 465 -43.11 28.51 2.90
N LEU A 466 -44.28 28.15 3.43
CA LEU A 466 -44.57 26.80 3.91
C LEU A 466 -45.87 26.26 3.33
N THR A 467 -45.77 25.07 2.75
CA THR A 467 -46.90 24.27 2.26
C THR A 467 -46.93 22.93 2.97
N LEU A 468 -48.08 22.59 3.54
CA LEU A 468 -48.31 21.39 4.33
C LEU A 468 -49.52 20.63 3.77
N VAL A 469 -49.32 19.37 3.38
CA VAL A 469 -50.38 18.49 2.86
C VAL A 469 -50.44 17.21 3.68
N SER A 470 -51.60 16.93 4.28
CA SER A 470 -51.83 15.71 5.08
C SER A 470 -50.79 15.49 6.19
N THR A 471 -50.46 16.55 6.92
CA THR A 471 -49.41 16.54 7.96
C THR A 471 -49.97 16.72 9.37
N GLN A 472 -49.29 16.14 10.35
CA GLN A 472 -49.49 16.42 11.77
C GLN A 472 -48.34 17.29 12.28
N THR A 473 -48.65 18.49 12.78
CA THR A 473 -47.66 19.42 13.33
C THR A 473 -47.96 19.72 14.80
N ALA A 474 -46.96 19.57 15.65
CA ALA A 474 -47.01 19.94 17.06
C ALA A 474 -45.84 20.89 17.36
N GLY A 475 -46.13 22.08 17.89
CA GLY A 475 -45.10 23.04 18.29
C GLY A 475 -45.33 24.47 17.78
N PHE A 476 -44.24 25.16 17.45
CA PHE A 476 -44.24 26.57 17.08
C PHE A 476 -43.97 26.70 15.57
N VAL A 477 -44.86 27.37 14.84
CA VAL A 477 -44.68 27.65 13.42
C VAL A 477 -44.64 29.16 13.23
N TYR A 478 -43.50 29.67 12.76
CA TYR A 478 -43.33 31.05 12.35
C TYR A 478 -43.11 31.09 10.84
N CYS A 479 -43.93 31.87 10.14
CA CYS A 479 -43.87 31.90 8.68
C CYS A 479 -44.31 33.23 8.05
N TRP A 480 -43.83 33.53 6.85
CA TRP A 480 -44.38 34.65 6.09
C TRP A 480 -45.68 34.23 5.40
N CYS A 481 -45.63 33.21 4.54
CA CYS A 481 -46.79 32.62 3.89
C CYS A 481 -46.95 31.15 4.29
N LEU A 482 -48.16 30.77 4.72
CA LEU A 482 -48.49 29.40 5.12
C LEU A 482 -49.76 28.90 4.48
N THR A 483 -49.66 27.75 3.82
CA THR A 483 -50.76 27.02 3.20
C THR A 483 -50.87 25.63 3.80
N LEU A 484 -52.02 25.29 4.36
CA LEU A 484 -52.30 23.99 4.99
C LEU A 484 -53.51 23.33 4.34
N VAL A 485 -53.37 22.08 3.92
CA VAL A 485 -54.44 21.27 3.31
C VAL A 485 -54.52 19.91 4.02
N GLY A 486 -55.66 19.63 4.67
CA GLY A 486 -55.90 18.34 5.32
C GLY A 486 -55.00 18.05 6.52
N THR A 487 -54.65 19.07 7.30
CA THR A 487 -53.63 18.97 8.36
C THR A 487 -54.20 19.08 9.77
N GLN A 488 -53.53 18.49 10.74
CA GLN A 488 -53.78 18.70 12.17
C GLN A 488 -52.61 19.49 12.78
N THR A 489 -52.89 20.66 13.35
CA THR A 489 -51.85 21.51 13.96
C THR A 489 -52.18 21.79 15.43
N ALA A 490 -51.25 21.47 16.33
CA ALA A 490 -51.36 21.77 17.75
C ALA A 490 -50.20 22.67 18.20
N GLY A 491 -50.50 23.85 18.77
CA GLY A 491 -49.48 24.76 19.30
C GLY A 491 -49.67 26.22 18.88
N PHE A 492 -48.56 26.91 18.61
CA PHE A 492 -48.55 28.34 18.30
C PHE A 492 -48.18 28.57 16.83
N VAL A 493 -49.05 29.23 16.08
CA VAL A 493 -48.84 29.59 14.68
C VAL A 493 -48.78 31.10 14.58
N HIS A 494 -47.65 31.64 14.16
CA HIS A 494 -47.48 33.05 13.83
C HIS A 494 -47.17 33.21 12.36
N CYS A 495 -47.96 34.02 11.66
CA CYS A 495 -47.84 34.15 10.22
C CYS A 495 -48.25 35.51 9.66
N TRP A 496 -47.70 35.91 8.51
CA TRP A 496 -48.21 37.09 7.82
C TRP A 496 -49.49 36.74 7.04
N CYS A 497 -49.44 35.74 6.16
CA CYS A 497 -50.60 35.22 5.44
C CYS A 497 -50.80 33.73 5.73
N LEU A 498 -52.02 33.35 6.09
CA LEU A 498 -52.41 31.98 6.39
C LEU A 498 -53.67 31.56 5.66
N THR A 499 -53.56 30.42 4.97
CA THR A 499 -54.66 29.74 4.30
C THR A 499 -54.77 28.31 4.79
N LEU A 500 -55.94 27.95 5.30
CA LEU A 500 -56.26 26.63 5.84
C LEU A 500 -57.47 26.04 5.11
N VAL A 501 -57.33 24.82 4.60
CA VAL A 501 -58.39 24.08 3.92
C VAL A 501 -58.53 22.69 4.53
N GLY A 502 -59.69 22.38 5.12
CA GLY A 502 -59.96 21.05 5.68
C GLY A 502 -59.07 20.67 6.86
N THR A 503 -58.77 21.61 7.75
CA THR A 503 -57.77 21.43 8.83
C THR A 503 -58.39 21.47 10.23
N GLN A 504 -57.73 20.81 11.18
CA GLN A 504 -58.00 20.96 12.61
C GLN A 504 -56.85 21.69 13.28
N THR A 505 -57.13 22.84 13.91
CA THR A 505 -56.13 23.63 14.64
C THR A 505 -56.49 23.74 16.12
N ALA A 506 -55.52 23.50 17.00
CA ALA A 506 -55.67 23.66 18.44
C ALA A 506 -54.52 24.50 19.00
N GLY A 507 -54.83 25.60 19.68
CA GLY A 507 -53.84 26.48 20.32
C GLY A 507 -53.97 27.94 19.95
N PHE A 508 -52.84 28.61 19.73
CA PHE A 508 -52.76 30.05 19.51
C PHE A 508 -52.40 30.35 18.05
N VAL A 509 -53.23 31.12 17.35
CA VAL A 509 -52.98 31.56 15.97
C VAL A 509 -52.87 33.09 15.98
N TYR A 510 -51.71 33.61 15.61
CA TYR A 510 -51.47 35.03 15.41
C TYR A 510 -51.18 35.29 13.93
N CYS A 511 -51.94 36.18 13.29
CA CYS A 511 -51.76 36.40 11.85
C CYS A 511 -52.19 37.77 11.34
N TRP A 512 -51.58 38.24 10.25
CA TRP A 512 -52.06 39.47 9.60
C TRP A 512 -53.31 39.19 8.77
N CYS A 513 -53.24 38.27 7.81
CA CYS A 513 -54.40 37.82 7.02
C CYS A 513 -54.64 36.32 7.20
N LEU A 514 -55.88 35.95 7.50
CA LEU A 514 -56.30 34.57 7.75
C LEU A 514 -57.53 34.20 6.91
N THR A 515 -57.39 33.10 6.19
CA THR A 515 -58.43 32.48 5.36
C THR A 515 -58.63 31.04 5.80
N LEU A 516 -59.85 30.68 6.22
CA LEU A 516 -60.21 29.35 6.69
C LEU A 516 -61.40 28.81 5.90
N VAL A 517 -61.26 27.62 5.33
CA VAL A 517 -62.32 26.94 4.57
C VAL A 517 -62.49 25.51 5.09
N GLY A 518 -63.67 25.20 5.64
CA GLY A 518 -63.98 23.83 6.10
C GLY A 518 -63.11 23.37 7.27
N THR A 519 -62.84 24.23 8.26
CA THR A 519 -61.88 23.97 9.33
C THR A 519 -62.53 23.92 10.72
N GLN A 520 -61.87 23.24 11.65
CA GLN A 520 -62.19 23.27 13.08
C GLN A 520 -61.03 23.93 13.84
N THR A 521 -61.30 25.01 14.56
CA THR A 521 -60.27 25.74 15.33
C THR A 521 -60.65 25.84 16.80
N ALA A 522 -59.80 25.38 17.70
CA ALA A 522 -59.99 25.50 19.15
C ALA A 522 -58.84 26.30 19.78
N GLY A 523 -59.15 27.38 20.51
CA GLY A 523 -58.16 28.18 21.23
C GLY A 523 -58.27 29.68 20.95
N PHE A 524 -57.12 30.35 20.82
CA PHE A 524 -57.03 31.80 20.68
C PHE A 524 -56.62 32.17 19.26
N VAL A 525 -57.40 33.00 18.58
CA VAL A 525 -57.09 33.53 17.25
C VAL A 525 -56.97 35.04 17.34
N TYR A 526 -55.79 35.58 17.05
CA TYR A 526 -55.55 37.01 16.94
C TYR A 526 -55.22 37.35 15.49
N CYS A 527 -55.94 38.27 14.87
CA CYS A 527 -55.67 38.61 13.48
C CYS A 527 -56.09 40.01 13.01
N TRP A 528 -55.45 40.53 11.97
CA TRP A 528 -55.88 41.81 11.40
C TRP A 528 -57.12 41.60 10.50
N CYS A 529 -57.04 40.72 9.51
CA CYS A 529 -58.18 40.35 8.66
C CYS A 529 -58.46 38.86 8.74
N LEU A 530 -59.72 38.49 9.00
CA LEU A 530 -60.19 37.12 9.15
C LEU A 530 -61.37 36.83 8.22
N THR A 531 -61.23 35.77 7.44
CA THR A 531 -62.27 35.22 6.58
C THR A 531 -62.48 33.74 6.90
N LEU A 532 -63.71 33.38 7.25
CA LEU A 532 -64.10 32.03 7.64
C LEU A 532 -65.28 31.57 6.79
N VAL A 533 -65.15 30.41 6.14
CA VAL A 533 -66.18 29.80 5.29
C VAL A 533 -66.41 28.35 5.72
N GLY A 534 -67.60 28.03 6.22
CA GLY A 534 -67.96 26.66 6.58
C GLY A 534 -67.14 26.08 7.75
N THR A 535 -66.86 26.88 8.77
CA THR A 535 -65.93 26.53 9.86
C THR A 535 -66.61 26.40 11.22
N GLN A 536 -65.98 25.67 12.13
CA GLN A 536 -66.34 25.61 13.55
C GLN A 536 -65.20 26.20 14.38
N THR A 537 -65.47 27.27 15.15
CA THR A 537 -64.47 27.91 16.01
C THR A 537 -64.91 27.86 17.47
N ALA A 538 -64.01 27.45 18.36
CA ALA A 538 -64.26 27.42 19.80
C ALA A 538 -63.13 28.13 20.55
N GLY A 539 -63.45 29.16 21.34
CA GLY A 539 -62.48 29.91 22.14
C GLY A 539 -62.55 31.42 21.93
N PHE A 540 -61.39 32.08 21.87
CA PHE A 540 -61.29 33.54 21.81
C PHE A 540 -60.81 33.98 20.42
N VAL A 541 -61.57 34.86 19.78
CA VAL A 541 -61.21 35.47 18.49
C VAL A 541 -61.08 36.97 18.68
N TYR A 542 -59.90 37.52 18.44
CA TYR A 542 -59.64 38.96 18.43
C TYR A 542 -59.24 39.37 17.02
N CYS A 543 -59.95 40.33 16.42
CA CYS A 543 -59.60 40.76 15.07
C CYS A 543 -60.01 42.18 14.68
N TRP A 544 -59.32 42.78 13.71
CA TRP A 544 -59.74 44.10 13.21
C TRP A 544 -60.95 43.97 12.28
N CYS A 545 -60.84 43.16 11.22
CA CYS A 545 -61.96 42.85 10.32
C CYS A 545 -62.27 41.35 10.35
N LEU A 546 -63.53 41.01 10.62
CA LEU A 546 -64.04 39.64 10.66
C LEU A 546 -65.14 39.44 9.63
N THR A 547 -65.00 38.41 8.81
CA THR A 547 -66.03 37.95 7.88
C THR A 547 -66.29 36.45 8.08
N LEU A 548 -67.55 36.09 8.30
CA LEU A 548 -67.98 34.73 8.63
C LEU A 548 -69.12 34.33 7.70
N VAL A 549 -68.96 33.22 6.98
CA VAL A 549 -69.96 32.66 6.05
C VAL A 549 -70.23 31.20 6.38
N GLY A 550 -71.44 30.88 6.84
CA GLY A 550 -71.83 29.49 7.11
C GLY A 550 -71.07 28.85 8.29
N THR A 551 -70.78 29.60 9.35
CA THR A 551 -69.88 29.18 10.44
C THR A 551 -70.60 28.99 11.77
N GLN A 552 -70.05 28.12 12.62
CA GLN A 552 -70.45 27.99 14.03
C GLN A 552 -69.33 28.51 14.93
N THR A 553 -69.58 29.51 15.76
CA THR A 553 -68.59 30.05 16.70
C THR A 553 -69.07 29.91 18.14
N ALA A 554 -68.21 29.45 19.04
CA ALA A 554 -68.51 29.29 20.46
C ALA A 554 -67.40 29.94 21.31
N GLY A 555 -67.73 30.96 22.10
CA GLY A 555 -66.79 31.64 22.99
C GLY A 555 -66.83 33.15 22.88
N PHE A 556 -65.67 33.80 22.90
CA PHE A 556 -65.55 35.26 22.93
C PHE A 556 -65.02 35.77 21.59
N VAL A 557 -65.74 36.69 20.95
CA VAL A 557 -65.32 37.36 19.71
C VAL A 557 -65.20 38.85 20.00
N TYR A 558 -64.02 39.42 19.78
CA TYR A 558 -63.78 40.86 19.84
C TYR A 558 -63.33 41.34 18.48
N CYS A 559 -64.03 42.31 17.90
CA CYS A 559 -63.64 42.84 16.60
C CYS A 559 -63.99 44.31 16.36
N TRP A 560 -63.30 44.95 15.41
CA TRP A 560 -63.66 46.32 15.02
C TRP A 560 -64.82 46.28 14.01
N CYS A 561 -64.66 45.57 12.90
CA CYS A 561 -65.71 45.36 11.90
C CYS A 561 -66.10 43.88 11.82
N LEU A 562 -67.40 43.59 11.91
CA LEU A 562 -67.97 42.24 11.86
C LEU A 562 -68.98 42.10 10.73
N THR A 563 -68.77 41.11 9.86
CA THR A 563 -69.76 40.66 8.87
C THR A 563 -70.09 39.18 9.10
N LEU A 564 -71.39 38.87 9.22
CA LEU A 564 -71.90 37.54 9.51
C LEU A 564 -72.97 37.17 8.48
N VAL A 565 -72.76 36.06 7.77
CA VAL A 565 -73.68 35.53 6.74
C VAL A 565 -73.97 34.06 7.03
N GLY A 566 -75.20 33.71 7.43
CA GLY A 566 -75.57 32.31 7.65
C GLY A 566 -74.89 31.64 8.86
N THR A 567 -74.64 32.37 9.95
CA THR A 567 -73.77 31.92 11.06
C THR A 567 -74.54 31.65 12.35
N GLN A 568 -74.07 30.67 13.14
CA GLN A 568 -74.52 30.45 14.51
C GLN A 568 -73.40 30.85 15.49
N THR A 569 -73.66 31.80 16.40
CA THR A 569 -72.68 32.23 17.40
C THR A 569 -73.22 31.96 18.80
N ALA A 570 -72.40 31.39 19.68
CA ALA A 570 -72.74 31.13 21.08
C ALA A 570 -71.68 31.74 22.00
N GLY A 571 -72.06 32.62 22.92
CA GLY A 571 -71.13 33.32 23.81
C GLY A 571 -71.15 34.85 23.66
N PHE A 572 -70.00 35.50 23.83
CA PHE A 572 -69.90 36.96 23.90
C PHE A 572 -69.27 37.52 22.62
N VAL A 573 -69.94 38.48 21.98
CA VAL A 573 -69.42 39.20 20.82
C VAL A 573 -69.34 40.68 21.14
N TYR A 574 -68.16 41.28 21.03
CA TYR A 574 -67.95 42.72 21.14
C TYR A 574 -67.52 43.25 19.77
N CYS A 575 -68.24 44.23 19.24
CA CYS A 575 -67.96 44.80 17.94
C CYS A 575 -68.17 46.32 17.88
N TRP A 576 -67.43 47.04 17.02
CA TRP A 576 -67.68 48.46 16.79
C TRP A 576 -68.66 48.68 15.63
N CYS A 577 -68.52 47.90 14.56
CA CYS A 577 -69.40 47.91 13.38
C CYS A 577 -69.92 46.50 13.10
N LEU A 578 -71.25 46.35 12.96
CA LEU A 578 -71.92 45.06 12.74
C LEU A 578 -72.72 45.02 11.44
N THR A 579 -72.57 43.94 10.67
CA THR A 579 -73.47 43.58 9.56
C THR A 579 -73.89 42.11 9.69
N LEU A 580 -75.21 41.85 9.62
CA LEU A 580 -75.83 40.55 9.86
C LEU A 580 -76.73 40.16 8.70
N VAL A 581 -76.57 38.95 8.17
CA VAL A 581 -77.44 38.36 7.15
C VAL A 581 -77.71 36.90 7.51
N GLY A 582 -78.90 36.60 8.05
CA GLY A 582 -79.33 35.23 8.35
C GLY A 582 -78.53 34.55 9.48
N THR A 583 -78.46 35.18 10.66
CA THR A 583 -77.61 34.74 11.78
C THR A 583 -78.43 34.37 13.02
N GLN A 584 -77.94 33.41 13.80
CA GLN A 584 -78.53 33.02 15.08
C GLN A 584 -77.50 33.20 16.19
N THR A 585 -77.81 34.01 17.20
CA THR A 585 -76.91 34.33 18.30
C THR A 585 -77.48 33.81 19.63
N ALA A 586 -76.69 33.05 20.37
CA ALA A 586 -77.02 32.51 21.70
C ALA A 586 -76.00 33.04 22.72
N GLY A 587 -76.26 34.23 23.25
CA GLY A 587 -75.37 34.93 24.17
C GLY A 587 -75.48 36.45 24.05
N PHE A 588 -74.44 37.18 24.45
CA PHE A 588 -74.45 38.65 24.48
C PHE A 588 -73.67 39.24 23.32
N VAL A 589 -74.30 40.15 22.56
CA VAL A 589 -73.65 40.96 21.53
C VAL A 589 -73.63 42.40 22.00
N TYR A 590 -72.44 42.99 22.09
CA TYR A 590 -72.23 44.38 22.46
C TYR A 590 -71.61 45.12 21.28
N CYS A 591 -72.42 45.96 20.67
CA CYS A 591 -72.08 46.97 19.69
C CYS A 591 -72.96 48.20 20.05
#